data_AF-K1ZLJ4-F1
#
_entry.id   AF-K1ZLJ4-F1
#
_cell.length_a   1.000
_cell.length_b   1.000
_cell.length_c   1.000
_cell.angle_alpha   90.00
_cell.angle_beta   90.00
_cell.angle_gamma   90.00
#
_symmetry.space_group_name_H-M   'P 1'
#
loop_
_entity.id
_entity.type
_entity.pdbx_description
1 polymer ?
#
loop_
_entity_poly.entity_id
_entity_poly.type
_entity_poly.pdbx_seq_one_letter_code
_entity_poly.pdbx_strand_id
1 'polypeptide(L)'
;MRIFVVAGSSRRKTNCPAADSKASFFAKRIKEKLPTNWTVDILNIGNDYVLPKIQSCNGCVSTSMALCVWPCNCYKRHDFFEPDLMWDEDVYGRIYAADAILICSPINWYGPTSSIKLIFDRLVCANGGNPREDLIMHKDGNLAAKLEHSEKWQELSLNHLEGRTAAFFIYGDAGSDEVDTSGKPKILQHKNYFDPEEEAKIQSAASKFAPIIWQCRYSGIEVPEHLTKEINFGIDAKYSDNQIAELKKNMQVLDQFDAWVKDVKKFIEEKGKVSPSKYPVPLKGADSLMNPFLRQLQLLVRTVLGNLWLHSFGYFISRYIAKKSALKNNNN
;
A
#
# COMPACT_ATOMS: atom_id res chain seq x y z
N MET A 1 6.44 0.36 -21.42
CA MET A 1 5.65 -0.10 -20.28
C MET A 1 5.81 0.89 -19.14
N ARG A 2 4.80 1.02 -18.29
CA ARG A 2 4.88 1.74 -17.02
C ARG A 2 4.78 0.73 -15.88
N ILE A 3 5.81 0.72 -15.05
CA ILE A 3 5.95 -0.21 -13.93
C ILE A 3 5.88 0.60 -12.65
N PHE A 4 4.97 0.24 -11.76
CA PHE A 4 4.87 0.84 -10.44
C PHE A 4 5.44 -0.12 -9.39
N VAL A 5 6.54 0.27 -8.75
CA VAL A 5 7.26 -0.55 -7.78
C VAL A 5 7.03 -0.01 -6.37
N VAL A 6 6.53 -0.84 -5.47
CA VAL A 6 6.30 -0.51 -4.07
C VAL A 6 7.37 -1.16 -3.19
N ALA A 7 8.23 -0.33 -2.57
CA ALA A 7 9.15 -0.76 -1.53
C ALA A 7 8.41 -0.81 -0.18
N GLY A 8 7.94 -2.01 0.17
CA GLY A 8 6.95 -2.30 1.21
C GLY A 8 7.42 -2.30 2.66
N SER A 9 8.71 -2.09 2.93
CA SER A 9 9.23 -2.10 4.30
C SER A 9 8.90 -0.79 5.03
N SER A 10 8.48 -0.88 6.28
CA SER A 10 8.23 0.29 7.15
C SER A 10 9.51 1.06 7.52
N ARG A 11 10.71 0.52 7.26
CA ARG A 11 11.98 1.20 7.55
C ARG A 11 12.35 2.28 6.52
N ARG A 12 12.86 3.42 7.01
CA ARG A 12 13.53 4.47 6.21
C ARG A 12 14.85 4.89 6.85
N LYS A 13 15.77 5.40 6.03
CA LYS A 13 17.05 5.98 6.49
C LYS A 13 16.88 7.11 7.51
N THR A 14 15.81 7.89 7.40
CA THR A 14 15.52 9.07 8.24
C THR A 14 15.08 8.72 9.66
N ASN A 15 14.42 7.58 9.85
CA ASN A 15 13.79 7.20 11.13
C ASN A 15 14.34 5.94 11.78
N CYS A 16 15.13 5.13 11.06
CA CYS A 16 15.62 3.86 11.58
C CYS A 16 17.12 3.94 11.92
N PRO A 17 17.53 3.52 13.13
CA PRO A 17 18.87 3.79 13.67
C PRO A 17 20.05 3.08 12.96
N ALA A 18 19.82 2.22 11.96
CA ALA A 18 20.88 1.37 11.41
C ALA A 18 21.05 1.38 9.88
N ALA A 19 19.97 1.45 9.09
CA ALA A 19 20.05 1.41 7.61
C ALA A 19 18.69 1.70 6.94
N ASP A 20 18.73 2.08 5.65
CA ASP A 20 17.57 2.05 4.74
C ASP A 20 17.00 0.62 4.62
N SER A 21 15.82 0.46 4.01
CA SER A 21 15.18 -0.85 3.89
C SER A 21 15.74 -1.72 2.78
N LYS A 22 15.76 -3.04 2.99
CA LYS A 22 16.07 -4.04 1.94
C LYS A 22 15.05 -3.94 0.78
N ALA A 23 13.79 -3.66 1.08
CA ALA A 23 12.78 -3.38 0.04
C ALA A 23 13.14 -2.19 -0.86
N SER A 24 13.68 -1.10 -0.30
CA SER A 24 14.19 0.06 -1.08
C SER A 24 15.38 -0.34 -1.95
N PHE A 25 16.28 -1.18 -1.44
CA PHE A 25 17.38 -1.75 -2.22
C PHE A 25 16.87 -2.59 -3.41
N PHE A 26 15.96 -3.54 -3.18
CA PHE A 26 15.38 -4.37 -4.24
C PHE A 26 14.60 -3.55 -5.27
N ALA A 27 13.81 -2.56 -4.83
CA ALA A 27 13.07 -1.68 -5.73
C ALA A 27 13.97 -0.87 -6.67
N LYS A 28 15.11 -0.37 -6.18
CA LYS A 28 16.12 0.31 -7.01
C LYS A 28 16.75 -0.66 -8.00
N ARG A 29 17.06 -1.89 -7.56
CA ARG A 29 17.62 -2.93 -8.42
C ARG A 29 16.65 -3.35 -9.53
N ILE A 30 15.34 -3.40 -9.29
CA ILE A 30 14.33 -3.59 -10.35
C ILE A 30 14.50 -2.52 -11.44
N LYS A 31 14.58 -1.25 -11.05
CA LYS A 31 14.76 -0.14 -12.00
C LYS A 31 16.05 -0.24 -12.80
N GLU A 32 17.14 -0.75 -12.20
CA GLU A 32 18.41 -1.00 -12.89
C GLU A 32 18.34 -2.17 -13.89
N LYS A 33 17.51 -3.17 -13.60
CA LYS A 33 17.43 -4.42 -14.38
C LYS A 33 16.35 -4.42 -15.46
N LEU A 34 15.33 -3.57 -15.32
CA LEU A 34 14.29 -3.39 -16.33
C LEU A 34 14.79 -2.51 -17.50
N PRO A 35 14.19 -2.64 -18.70
CA PRO A 35 14.58 -1.85 -19.86
C PRO A 35 14.53 -0.33 -19.61
N THR A 36 15.53 0.40 -20.10
CA THR A 36 15.64 1.87 -19.92
C THR A 36 14.55 2.65 -20.64
N ASN A 37 13.90 2.07 -21.65
CA ASN A 37 12.75 2.65 -22.34
C ASN A 37 11.42 2.41 -21.59
N TRP A 38 11.42 1.71 -20.45
CA TRP A 38 10.27 1.59 -19.58
C TRP A 38 10.26 2.71 -18.54
N THR A 39 9.08 3.16 -18.15
CA THR A 39 8.91 4.08 -17.04
C THR A 39 8.78 3.28 -15.76
N VAL A 40 9.78 3.34 -14.88
CA VAL A 40 9.76 2.65 -13.58
C VAL A 40 9.63 3.68 -12.46
N ASP A 41 8.42 3.76 -11.89
CA ASP A 41 8.10 4.60 -10.75
C ASP A 41 8.28 3.81 -9.46
N ILE A 42 9.08 4.33 -8.51
CA ILE A 42 9.28 3.69 -7.21
C ILE A 42 8.55 4.51 -6.13
N LEU A 43 7.68 3.85 -5.38
CA LEU A 43 7.13 4.35 -4.12
C LEU A 43 7.82 3.65 -2.95
N ASN A 44 8.48 4.44 -2.10
CA ASN A 44 8.89 3.97 -0.78
C ASN A 44 7.80 4.33 0.22
N ILE A 45 7.19 3.32 0.85
CA ILE A 45 6.07 3.48 1.81
C ILE A 45 6.54 3.39 3.26
N GLY A 46 7.85 3.44 3.50
CA GLY A 46 8.41 3.39 4.84
C GLY A 46 7.84 4.50 5.73
N ASN A 47 7.86 4.26 7.03
CA ASN A 47 7.46 5.26 8.00
C ASN A 47 8.51 6.36 8.09
N ASP A 48 8.05 7.60 7.97
CA ASP A 48 8.82 8.81 8.27
C ASP A 48 7.99 9.65 9.27
N TYR A 49 8.65 10.40 10.16
CA TYR A 49 7.95 11.26 11.10
C TYR A 49 7.59 12.61 10.47
N VAL A 50 8.28 13.00 9.39
CA VAL A 50 7.97 14.24 8.66
C VAL A 50 6.94 14.03 7.55
N LEU A 51 6.70 12.79 7.13
CA LEU A 51 5.72 12.48 6.10
C LEU A 51 4.38 12.08 6.71
N PRO A 52 3.26 12.38 6.02
CA PRO A 52 1.97 11.81 6.33
C PRO A 52 2.02 10.28 6.44
N LYS A 53 1.11 9.72 7.23
CA LYS A 53 0.85 8.29 7.23
C LYS A 53 -0.11 7.94 6.09
N ILE A 54 -0.14 6.67 5.72
CA ILE A 54 -1.23 6.16 4.90
C ILE A 54 -2.43 6.03 5.84
N GLN A 55 -3.51 6.73 5.54
CA GLN A 55 -4.72 6.65 6.33
C GLN A 55 -5.46 5.33 6.05
N SER A 56 -6.15 4.79 7.06
CA SER A 56 -6.92 3.56 6.93
C SER A 56 -8.17 3.72 6.06
N CYS A 57 -8.73 2.63 5.56
CA CYS A 57 -10.03 2.69 4.89
C CYS A 57 -11.15 2.96 5.92
N ASN A 58 -12.09 3.86 5.58
CA ASN A 58 -13.27 4.12 6.41
C ASN A 58 -14.39 3.07 6.21
N GLY A 59 -14.22 2.11 5.30
CA GLY A 59 -15.19 1.03 5.09
C GLY A 59 -16.52 1.47 4.48
N CYS A 60 -16.54 2.45 3.57
CA CYS A 60 -17.79 2.95 2.95
C CYS A 60 -18.63 1.85 2.29
N VAL A 61 -17.99 0.79 1.79
CA VAL A 61 -18.67 -0.37 1.21
C VAL A 61 -19.59 -1.09 2.20
N SER A 62 -19.33 -0.98 3.51
CA SER A 62 -20.20 -1.53 4.56
C SER A 62 -21.55 -0.82 4.66
N THR A 63 -21.77 0.27 3.92
CA THR A 63 -23.07 0.91 3.73
C THR A 63 -23.64 0.62 2.35
N SER A 64 -22.84 0.82 1.30
CA SER A 64 -23.20 0.57 -0.10
C SER A 64 -21.94 0.64 -0.96
N MET A 65 -21.80 -0.20 -1.99
CA MET A 65 -20.68 -0.10 -2.94
C MET A 65 -20.70 1.25 -3.67
N ALA A 66 -21.88 1.82 -3.92
CA ALA A 66 -22.03 3.14 -4.50
C ALA A 66 -21.45 4.29 -3.63
N LEU A 67 -21.27 4.06 -2.33
CA LEU A 67 -20.63 5.02 -1.41
C LEU A 67 -19.09 4.93 -1.44
N CYS A 68 -18.55 3.80 -1.94
CA CYS A 68 -17.12 3.57 -2.10
C CYS A 68 -16.64 4.19 -3.43
N VAL A 69 -16.27 5.46 -3.40
CA VAL A 69 -15.91 6.20 -4.63
C VAL A 69 -14.55 5.76 -5.19
N TRP A 70 -14.44 5.68 -6.52
CA TRP A 70 -13.19 5.46 -7.25
C TRP A 70 -12.73 6.75 -7.97
N PRO A 71 -11.50 7.24 -7.73
CA PRO A 71 -10.61 6.89 -6.62
C PRO A 71 -11.17 7.34 -5.26
N CYS A 72 -10.67 6.77 -4.15
CA CYS A 72 -11.27 6.99 -2.84
C CYS A 72 -11.27 8.46 -2.38
N ASN A 73 -12.46 9.03 -2.20
CA ASN A 73 -12.70 10.41 -1.77
C ASN A 73 -12.76 10.62 -0.24
N CYS A 74 -12.47 9.61 0.60
CA CYS A 74 -12.49 9.79 2.06
C CYS A 74 -11.40 10.74 2.58
N TYR A 75 -10.32 10.88 1.83
CA TYR A 75 -9.25 11.84 2.11
C TYR A 75 -8.96 12.62 0.83
N LYS A 76 -8.19 13.69 0.93
CA LYS A 76 -7.78 14.50 -0.22
C LYS A 76 -6.30 14.82 -0.18
N ARG A 77 -5.75 15.06 -1.37
CA ARG A 77 -4.40 15.56 -1.52
C ARG A 77 -4.24 16.89 -0.83
N HIS A 78 -3.11 17.07 -0.14
CA HIS A 78 -2.79 18.30 0.57
C HIS A 78 -3.76 18.64 1.71
N ASP A 79 -4.55 17.65 2.18
CA ASP A 79 -5.38 17.85 3.38
C ASP A 79 -4.50 18.19 4.57
N PHE A 80 -5.01 19.10 5.38
CA PHE A 80 -4.32 19.64 6.52
C PHE A 80 -4.69 18.94 7.83
N PHE A 81 -5.96 18.55 7.98
CA PHE A 81 -6.50 17.88 9.16
C PHE A 81 -6.33 16.36 9.07
N GLU A 82 -6.44 15.81 7.86
CA GLU A 82 -6.34 14.38 7.55
C GLU A 82 -5.27 14.13 6.47
N PRO A 83 -3.99 14.47 6.73
CA PRO A 83 -2.93 14.28 5.75
C PRO A 83 -2.80 12.79 5.40
N ASP A 84 -2.74 12.48 4.11
CA ASP A 84 -2.72 11.11 3.58
C ASP A 84 -1.59 10.91 2.56
N LEU A 85 -0.70 9.97 2.86
CA LEU A 85 0.45 9.67 2.01
C LEU A 85 0.03 9.14 0.63
N MET A 86 -1.07 8.39 0.54
CA MET A 86 -1.53 7.85 -0.75
C MET A 86 -1.91 8.96 -1.73
N TRP A 87 -2.60 9.99 -1.25
CA TRP A 87 -2.96 11.13 -2.09
C TRP A 87 -1.78 12.05 -2.42
N ASP A 88 -0.93 12.32 -1.44
CA ASP A 88 0.25 13.17 -1.63
C ASP A 88 1.29 12.53 -2.57
N GLU A 89 1.47 11.22 -2.49
CA GLU A 89 2.37 10.47 -3.40
C GLU A 89 1.69 9.99 -4.69
N ASP A 90 0.46 10.44 -4.98
CA ASP A 90 -0.32 10.12 -6.18
C ASP A 90 -0.48 8.61 -6.45
N VAL A 91 -0.69 7.84 -5.39
CA VAL A 91 -0.68 6.37 -5.46
C VAL A 91 -1.80 5.83 -6.34
N TYR A 92 -3.01 6.41 -6.28
CA TYR A 92 -4.11 6.03 -7.18
C TYR A 92 -3.78 6.27 -8.64
N GLY A 93 -3.24 7.45 -8.98
CA GLY A 93 -2.83 7.78 -10.35
C GLY A 93 -1.70 6.88 -10.85
N ARG A 94 -0.72 6.56 -10.00
CA ARG A 94 0.40 5.67 -10.32
C ARG A 94 -0.04 4.22 -10.54
N ILE A 95 -0.93 3.71 -9.69
CA ILE A 95 -1.53 2.37 -9.86
C ILE A 95 -2.35 2.31 -11.14
N TYR A 96 -3.19 3.33 -11.38
CA TYR A 96 -3.98 3.41 -12.60
C TYR A 96 -3.11 3.49 -13.85
N ALA A 97 -2.03 4.29 -13.85
CA ALA A 97 -1.18 4.44 -15.02
C ALA A 97 -0.25 3.23 -15.29
N ALA A 98 -0.11 2.32 -14.32
CA ALA A 98 0.81 1.19 -14.44
C ALA A 98 0.23 0.07 -15.33
N ASP A 99 1.09 -0.51 -16.17
CA ASP A 99 0.84 -1.79 -16.84
C ASP A 99 1.05 -2.95 -15.85
N ALA A 100 2.02 -2.80 -14.94
CA ALA A 100 2.27 -3.76 -13.87
C ALA A 100 2.68 -3.11 -12.54
N ILE A 101 2.28 -3.76 -11.45
CA ILE A 101 2.52 -3.35 -10.07
C ILE A 101 3.44 -4.39 -9.41
N LEU A 102 4.64 -3.98 -9.01
CA LEU A 102 5.64 -4.86 -8.41
C LEU A 102 5.77 -4.50 -6.93
N ILE A 103 5.68 -5.49 -6.05
CA ILE A 103 5.75 -5.29 -4.60
C ILE A 103 6.99 -5.99 -4.06
N CYS A 104 7.92 -5.23 -3.48
CA CYS A 104 9.04 -5.77 -2.71
C CYS A 104 8.74 -5.62 -1.23
N SER A 105 8.53 -6.72 -0.51
CA SER A 105 8.05 -6.65 0.88
C SER A 105 8.77 -7.61 1.83
N PRO A 106 9.10 -7.18 3.06
CA PRO A 106 9.40 -8.11 4.13
C PRO A 106 8.13 -8.83 4.61
N ILE A 107 8.30 -10.00 5.21
CA ILE A 107 7.25 -10.66 5.99
C ILE A 107 7.24 -10.07 7.40
N ASN A 108 6.07 -9.63 7.88
CA ASN A 108 5.85 -9.27 9.27
C ASN A 108 4.86 -10.27 9.89
N TRP A 109 5.30 -11.11 10.83
CA TRP A 109 4.43 -12.05 11.58
C TRP A 109 3.43 -12.80 10.68
N TYR A 110 3.92 -13.53 9.68
CA TYR A 110 3.11 -14.31 8.72
C TYR A 110 2.23 -13.50 7.76
N GLY A 111 2.45 -12.18 7.67
CA GLY A 111 1.64 -11.32 6.80
C GLY A 111 2.43 -10.20 6.10
N PRO A 112 1.73 -9.40 5.29
CA PRO A 112 2.29 -8.19 4.71
C PRO A 112 2.58 -7.15 5.80
N THR A 113 3.41 -6.16 5.46
CA THR A 113 3.57 -5.00 6.34
C THR A 113 2.26 -4.22 6.46
N SER A 114 2.05 -3.57 7.62
CA SER A 114 0.87 -2.75 7.86
C SER A 114 0.69 -1.67 6.79
N SER A 115 1.78 -1.03 6.33
CA SER A 115 1.72 -0.01 5.29
C SER A 115 1.28 -0.56 3.92
N ILE A 116 1.70 -1.78 3.55
CA ILE A 116 1.17 -2.44 2.35
C ILE A 116 -0.32 -2.72 2.54
N LYS A 117 -0.70 -3.31 3.67
CA LYS A 117 -2.10 -3.64 3.95
C LYS A 117 -3.00 -2.40 3.89
N LEU A 118 -2.53 -1.25 4.37
CA LEU A 118 -3.25 0.02 4.28
C LEU A 118 -3.46 0.49 2.82
N ILE A 119 -2.46 0.34 1.93
CA ILE A 119 -2.65 0.64 0.50
C ILE A 119 -3.78 -0.21 -0.07
N PHE A 120 -3.74 -1.51 0.20
CA PHE A 120 -4.71 -2.46 -0.32
C PHE A 120 -6.11 -2.26 0.27
N ASP A 121 -6.23 -1.97 1.57
CA ASP A 121 -7.51 -1.62 2.20
C ASP A 121 -8.17 -0.38 1.59
N ARG A 122 -7.36 0.56 1.12
CA ARG A 122 -7.82 1.78 0.45
C ARG A 122 -8.18 1.54 -1.03
N LEU A 123 -7.72 0.44 -1.63
CA LEU A 123 -8.03 0.04 -3.01
C LEU A 123 -9.31 -0.79 -3.16
N VAL A 124 -10.09 -1.00 -2.10
CA VAL A 124 -11.42 -1.65 -2.21
C VAL A 124 -12.30 -0.96 -3.26
N CYS A 125 -12.20 0.37 -3.38
CA CYS A 125 -12.89 1.17 -4.40
C CYS A 125 -12.54 0.80 -5.86
N ALA A 126 -11.40 0.16 -6.11
CA ALA A 126 -11.03 -0.27 -7.47
C ALA A 126 -11.96 -1.35 -8.03
N ASN A 127 -12.65 -2.08 -7.15
CA ASN A 127 -13.54 -3.17 -7.47
C ASN A 127 -15.00 -2.71 -7.36
N GLY A 128 -15.54 -2.18 -8.46
CA GLY A 128 -16.94 -1.79 -8.56
C GLY A 128 -17.29 -0.47 -7.88
N GLY A 129 -16.32 0.25 -7.31
CA GLY A 129 -16.55 1.53 -6.63
C GLY A 129 -17.10 2.61 -7.56
N ASN A 130 -17.84 3.56 -6.99
CA ASN A 130 -18.55 4.59 -7.73
C ASN A 130 -17.59 5.62 -8.36
N PRO A 131 -17.52 5.75 -9.70
CA PRO A 131 -16.68 6.74 -10.35
C PRO A 131 -17.32 8.14 -10.43
N ARG A 132 -18.57 8.29 -9.94
CA ARG A 132 -19.42 9.49 -10.04
C ARG A 132 -19.91 9.92 -8.67
N GLU A 133 -19.01 10.54 -7.94
CA GLU A 133 -19.24 11.12 -6.62
C GLU A 133 -20.41 12.13 -6.57
N ASP A 134 -20.63 12.85 -7.68
CA ASP A 134 -21.69 13.86 -7.81
C ASP A 134 -23.10 13.27 -7.66
N LEU A 135 -23.28 11.97 -7.96
CA LEU A 135 -24.57 11.29 -7.87
C LEU A 135 -25.01 11.01 -6.41
N ILE A 136 -24.08 11.13 -5.46
CA ILE A 136 -24.31 10.79 -4.05
C ILE A 136 -24.00 11.94 -3.10
N MET A 137 -23.84 13.16 -3.63
CA MET A 137 -23.47 14.35 -2.86
C MET A 137 -22.31 14.07 -1.87
N HIS A 138 -21.19 13.55 -2.40
CA HIS A 138 -19.99 13.13 -1.66
C HIS A 138 -20.15 11.85 -0.83
N LYS A 139 -20.89 11.91 0.28
CA LYS A 139 -21.02 10.82 1.26
C LYS A 139 -22.44 10.66 1.82
N ASP A 140 -23.46 11.03 1.05
CA ASP A 140 -24.85 10.74 1.43
C ASP A 140 -25.14 9.24 1.25
N GLY A 141 -25.32 8.53 2.36
CA GLY A 141 -25.59 7.10 2.37
C GLY A 141 -26.94 6.71 1.76
N ASN A 142 -27.96 7.57 1.87
CA ASN A 142 -29.28 7.29 1.31
C ASN A 142 -29.26 7.39 -0.22
N LEU A 143 -28.57 8.41 -0.74
CA LEU A 143 -28.39 8.55 -2.18
C LEU A 143 -27.53 7.42 -2.76
N ALA A 144 -26.48 7.01 -2.05
CA ALA A 144 -25.65 5.87 -2.46
C ALA A 144 -26.46 4.57 -2.50
N ALA A 145 -27.20 4.24 -1.44
CA ALA A 145 -28.06 3.06 -1.42
C ALA A 145 -29.09 3.08 -2.56
N LYS A 146 -29.72 4.23 -2.81
CA LYS A 146 -30.64 4.40 -3.93
C LYS A 146 -29.95 4.19 -5.29
N LEU A 147 -28.73 4.72 -5.46
CA LEU A 147 -27.95 4.55 -6.69
C LEU A 147 -27.62 3.07 -6.92
N GLU A 148 -27.18 2.35 -5.90
CA GLU A 148 -26.81 0.93 -5.98
C GLU A 148 -27.95 0.01 -6.46
N HIS A 149 -29.20 0.37 -6.15
CA HIS A 149 -30.39 -0.36 -6.62
C HIS A 149 -30.88 0.08 -8.01
N SER A 150 -30.25 1.06 -8.65
CA SER A 150 -30.66 1.56 -9.97
C SER A 150 -30.02 0.76 -11.11
N GLU A 151 -30.69 0.70 -12.27
CA GLU A 151 -30.12 0.11 -13.48
C GLU A 151 -28.81 0.78 -13.90
N LYS A 152 -28.71 2.11 -13.70
CA LYS A 152 -27.49 2.90 -13.95
C LYS A 152 -26.28 2.36 -13.20
N TRP A 153 -26.46 1.72 -12.04
CA TRP A 153 -25.35 1.16 -11.28
C TRP A 153 -24.62 0.05 -12.03
N GLN A 154 -25.35 -0.77 -12.80
CA GLN A 154 -24.75 -1.84 -13.61
C GLN A 154 -23.74 -1.30 -14.64
N GLU A 155 -23.91 -0.06 -15.10
CA GLU A 155 -23.00 0.61 -16.04
C GLU A 155 -21.83 1.35 -15.36
N LEU A 156 -21.97 1.66 -14.07
CA LEU A 156 -21.01 2.42 -13.27
C LEU A 156 -20.06 1.50 -12.49
N SER A 157 -20.59 0.40 -11.94
CA SER A 157 -19.86 -0.54 -11.08
C SER A 157 -19.01 -1.47 -11.95
N LEU A 158 -17.79 -1.03 -12.25
CA LEU A 158 -16.82 -1.77 -13.03
C LEU A 158 -15.55 -2.00 -12.21
N ASN A 159 -14.79 -3.02 -12.57
CA ASN A 159 -13.40 -3.11 -12.14
C ASN A 159 -12.58 -2.03 -12.85
N HIS A 160 -11.97 -1.14 -12.08
CA HIS A 160 -11.26 0.02 -12.62
C HIS A 160 -9.80 -0.26 -12.97
N LEU A 161 -9.28 -1.41 -12.52
CA LEU A 161 -7.88 -1.80 -12.67
C LEU A 161 -7.68 -3.02 -13.59
N GLU A 162 -8.71 -3.41 -14.33
CA GLU A 162 -8.69 -4.54 -15.27
C GLU A 162 -7.45 -4.58 -16.17
N GLY A 163 -6.99 -5.81 -16.42
CA GLY A 163 -5.91 -6.09 -17.35
C GLY A 163 -4.52 -5.78 -16.83
N ARG A 164 -4.32 -5.32 -15.59
CA ARG A 164 -2.97 -5.13 -15.00
C ARG A 164 -2.38 -6.43 -14.49
N THR A 165 -1.07 -6.47 -14.32
CA THR A 165 -0.34 -7.57 -13.68
C THR A 165 0.23 -7.11 -12.35
N ALA A 166 0.08 -7.91 -11.29
CA ALA A 166 0.83 -7.72 -10.05
C ALA A 166 1.83 -8.86 -9.83
N ALA A 167 3.01 -8.50 -9.34
CA ALA A 167 4.10 -9.43 -9.03
C ALA A 167 4.64 -9.14 -7.62
N PHE A 168 4.94 -10.19 -6.87
CA PHE A 168 5.30 -10.10 -5.46
C PHE A 168 6.68 -10.71 -5.23
N PHE A 169 7.62 -9.88 -4.81
CA PHE A 169 8.89 -10.31 -4.24
C PHE A 169 8.86 -10.16 -2.73
N ILE A 170 8.76 -11.28 -2.04
CA ILE A 170 8.60 -11.38 -0.60
C ILE A 170 9.90 -11.91 -0.01
N TYR A 171 10.34 -11.35 1.11
CA TYR A 171 11.54 -11.82 1.78
C TYR A 171 11.37 -11.90 3.30
N GLY A 172 12.09 -12.84 3.91
CA GLY A 172 12.11 -13.06 5.34
C GLY A 172 13.47 -13.56 5.82
N ASP A 173 13.57 -13.74 7.13
CA ASP A 173 14.72 -14.35 7.81
C ASP A 173 14.39 -15.72 8.40
N ALA A 174 13.15 -16.20 8.20
CA ALA A 174 12.64 -17.48 8.70
C ALA A 174 12.88 -17.67 10.22
N GLY A 175 12.78 -16.61 11.01
CA GLY A 175 13.03 -16.66 12.45
C GLY A 175 14.52 -16.62 12.82
N SER A 176 15.41 -16.33 11.87
CA SER A 176 16.83 -16.06 12.12
C SER A 176 17.49 -17.20 12.90
N ASP A 177 18.20 -16.91 13.99
CA ASP A 177 18.74 -17.92 14.91
C ASP A 177 17.83 -18.20 16.12
N GLU A 178 16.55 -17.84 16.04
CA GLU A 178 15.59 -18.03 17.13
C GLU A 178 14.87 -19.38 17.08
N VAL A 179 15.01 -20.16 16.01
CA VAL A 179 14.35 -21.47 15.85
C VAL A 179 15.25 -22.59 16.36
N ASP A 180 14.70 -23.50 17.17
CA ASP A 180 15.39 -24.70 17.68
C ASP A 180 15.29 -25.88 16.70
N THR A 181 15.98 -26.98 16.99
CA THR A 181 16.01 -28.18 16.14
C THR A 181 14.66 -28.86 15.97
N SER A 182 13.68 -28.55 16.82
CA SER A 182 12.30 -29.03 16.68
C SER A 182 11.42 -28.12 15.83
N GLY A 183 11.97 -27.05 15.26
CA GLY A 183 11.23 -26.06 14.49
C GLY A 183 10.45 -25.05 15.35
N LYS A 184 10.75 -24.96 16.66
CA LYS A 184 10.03 -24.08 17.59
C LYS A 184 10.89 -22.88 18.00
N PRO A 185 10.30 -21.72 18.34
CA PRO A 185 11.09 -20.60 18.86
C PRO A 185 11.78 -20.99 20.17
N LYS A 186 13.11 -20.82 20.26
CA LYS A 186 13.98 -21.16 21.41
C LYS A 186 13.43 -20.61 22.72
N ILE A 187 13.00 -19.34 22.72
CA ILE A 187 12.52 -18.61 23.90
C ILE A 187 11.08 -18.97 24.32
N LEU A 188 10.33 -19.69 23.48
CA LEU A 188 8.94 -20.03 23.76
C LEU A 188 8.85 -20.97 24.97
N GLN A 189 8.25 -20.51 26.07
CA GLN A 189 8.11 -21.32 27.30
C GLN A 189 7.06 -22.42 27.12
N HIS A 190 5.89 -22.08 26.57
CA HIS A 190 4.79 -23.02 26.30
C HIS A 190 4.94 -23.67 24.92
N LYS A 191 5.92 -24.58 24.78
CA LYS A 191 6.25 -25.25 23.50
C LYS A 191 5.10 -26.02 22.85
N ASN A 192 4.06 -26.35 23.61
CA ASN A 192 2.84 -27.03 23.15
C ASN A 192 1.82 -26.09 22.48
N TYR A 193 2.00 -24.76 22.57
CA TYR A 193 1.15 -23.79 21.85
C TYR A 193 1.60 -23.55 20.41
N PHE A 194 2.74 -24.12 20.04
CA PHE A 194 3.32 -23.96 18.72
C PHE A 194 3.55 -25.31 18.08
N ASP A 195 2.83 -25.53 16.99
CA ASP A 195 2.95 -26.71 16.16
C ASP A 195 3.62 -26.32 14.82
N PRO A 196 4.89 -26.73 14.60
CA PRO A 196 5.60 -26.49 13.35
C PRO A 196 4.89 -27.08 12.12
N GLU A 197 4.12 -28.15 12.27
CA GLU A 197 3.38 -28.75 11.16
C GLU A 197 2.20 -27.87 10.75
N GLU A 198 1.50 -27.25 11.71
CA GLU A 198 0.45 -26.27 11.43
C GLU A 198 1.03 -24.97 10.85
N GLU A 199 2.18 -24.52 11.37
CA GLU A 199 2.88 -23.35 10.85
C GLU A 199 3.26 -23.56 9.37
N ALA A 200 3.81 -24.73 9.02
CA ALA A 200 4.23 -25.05 7.66
C ALA A 200 3.11 -24.88 6.61
N LYS A 201 1.84 -25.06 7.00
CA LYS A 201 0.67 -24.89 6.11
C LYS A 201 0.46 -23.43 5.67
N ILE A 202 0.94 -22.47 6.46
CA ILE A 202 0.82 -21.03 6.18
C ILE A 202 2.16 -20.39 5.78
N GLN A 203 3.21 -21.19 5.57
CA GLN A 203 4.55 -20.68 5.28
C GLN A 203 4.78 -20.25 3.83
N SER A 204 3.87 -20.54 2.88
CA SER A 204 4.06 -20.06 1.51
C SER A 204 3.84 -18.53 1.40
N ALA A 205 4.58 -17.86 0.53
CA ALA A 205 4.34 -16.45 0.20
C ALA A 205 2.88 -16.20 -0.24
N ALA A 206 2.32 -17.11 -1.05
CA ALA A 206 0.95 -17.04 -1.50
C ALA A 206 -0.05 -17.07 -0.31
N SER A 207 0.22 -17.88 0.71
CA SER A 207 -0.57 -17.94 1.94
C SER A 207 -0.42 -16.65 2.76
N LYS A 208 0.81 -16.21 3.02
CA LYS A 208 1.13 -15.01 3.82
C LYS A 208 0.53 -13.73 3.22
N PHE A 209 0.46 -13.64 1.89
CA PHE A 209 -0.08 -12.48 1.15
C PHE A 209 -1.46 -12.75 0.56
N ALA A 210 -2.12 -13.85 0.90
CA ALA A 210 -3.39 -14.27 0.31
C ALA A 210 -4.44 -13.15 0.27
N PRO A 211 -4.70 -12.38 1.35
CA PRO A 211 -5.73 -11.33 1.30
C PRO A 211 -5.47 -10.27 0.22
N ILE A 212 -4.20 -9.94 -0.05
CA ILE A 212 -3.81 -8.94 -1.05
C ILE A 212 -3.87 -9.55 -2.45
N ILE A 213 -3.32 -10.76 -2.63
CA ILE A 213 -3.31 -11.46 -3.91
C ILE A 213 -4.74 -11.69 -4.41
N TRP A 214 -5.64 -12.13 -3.53
CA TRP A 214 -7.03 -12.33 -3.88
C TRP A 214 -7.77 -11.02 -4.14
N GLN A 215 -7.45 -9.95 -3.42
CA GLN A 215 -8.00 -8.63 -3.74
C GLN A 215 -7.58 -8.14 -5.13
N CYS A 216 -6.30 -8.31 -5.51
CA CYS A 216 -5.83 -8.02 -6.87
C CYS A 216 -6.68 -8.76 -7.91
N ARG A 217 -6.82 -10.08 -7.75
CA ARG A 217 -7.59 -10.93 -8.67
C ARG A 217 -9.05 -10.49 -8.76
N TYR A 218 -9.65 -10.18 -7.61
CA TYR A 218 -11.03 -9.68 -7.55
C TYR A 218 -11.18 -8.33 -8.28
N SER A 219 -10.12 -7.53 -8.34
CA SER A 219 -10.11 -6.20 -8.96
C SER A 219 -9.63 -6.21 -10.42
N GLY A 220 -9.56 -7.39 -11.06
CA GLY A 220 -9.12 -7.52 -12.45
C GLY A 220 -7.61 -7.43 -12.68
N ILE A 221 -6.82 -7.51 -11.60
CA ILE A 221 -5.37 -7.52 -11.64
C ILE A 221 -4.91 -8.98 -11.52
N GLU A 222 -4.30 -9.51 -12.57
CA GLU A 222 -3.79 -10.88 -12.52
C GLU A 222 -2.54 -10.98 -11.63
N VAL A 223 -2.43 -12.10 -10.93
CA VAL A 223 -1.26 -12.42 -10.10
C VAL A 223 -0.81 -13.83 -10.46
N PRO A 224 0.07 -13.99 -11.46
CA PRO A 224 0.58 -15.30 -11.84
C PRO A 224 1.39 -15.90 -10.70
N GLU A 225 1.16 -17.18 -10.39
CA GLU A 225 1.82 -17.86 -9.25
C GLU A 225 3.35 -17.78 -9.32
N HIS A 226 3.92 -17.98 -10.52
CA HIS A 226 5.37 -17.91 -10.72
C HIS A 226 5.98 -16.50 -10.52
N LEU A 227 5.16 -15.45 -10.50
CA LEU A 227 5.59 -14.08 -10.19
C LEU A 227 5.44 -13.73 -8.70
N THR A 228 4.98 -14.68 -7.88
CA THR A 228 4.95 -14.58 -6.41
C THR A 228 6.12 -15.39 -5.84
N LYS A 229 7.21 -14.71 -5.52
CA LYS A 229 8.47 -15.33 -5.08
C LYS A 229 8.78 -14.96 -3.64
N GLU A 230 9.04 -15.97 -2.81
CA GLU A 230 9.64 -15.81 -1.48
C GLU A 230 11.12 -16.18 -1.52
N ILE A 231 11.96 -15.40 -0.82
CA ILE A 231 13.35 -15.76 -0.52
C ILE A 231 13.62 -15.48 0.96
N ASN A 232 14.07 -16.50 1.68
CA ASN A 232 14.57 -16.36 3.05
C ASN A 232 16.09 -16.28 3.06
N PHE A 233 16.64 -15.37 3.87
CA PHE A 233 18.10 -15.22 4.04
C PHE A 233 18.43 -14.62 5.42
N GLY A 234 19.62 -14.97 5.94
CA GLY A 234 19.97 -14.71 7.34
C GLY A 234 19.43 -15.77 8.30
N ILE A 235 19.07 -16.94 7.79
CA ILE A 235 18.72 -18.13 8.57
C ILE A 235 19.94 -18.52 9.42
N ASP A 236 19.72 -18.89 10.68
CA ASP A 236 20.76 -19.25 11.66
C ASP A 236 21.78 -18.13 11.97
N ALA A 237 21.52 -16.90 11.54
CA ALA A 237 22.34 -15.72 11.85
C ALA A 237 21.63 -14.78 12.83
N LYS A 238 22.34 -13.81 13.41
CA LYS A 238 21.70 -12.72 14.15
C LYS A 238 21.03 -11.75 13.17
N TYR A 239 19.93 -11.11 13.59
CA TYR A 239 19.29 -10.05 12.80
C TYR A 239 20.25 -8.90 12.46
N SER A 240 21.21 -8.59 13.33
CA SER A 240 22.27 -7.58 13.12
C SER A 240 23.18 -7.91 11.94
N ASP A 241 23.32 -9.20 11.61
CA ASP A 241 24.24 -9.71 10.59
C ASP A 241 23.52 -9.97 9.26
N ASN A 242 22.26 -9.54 9.19
CA ASN A 242 21.42 -9.61 8.01
C ASN A 242 20.99 -8.19 7.61
N GLN A 243 21.92 -7.29 7.32
CA GLN A 243 21.62 -5.95 6.81
C GLN A 243 21.93 -5.83 5.31
N ILE A 244 21.77 -4.64 4.75
CA ILE A 244 22.00 -4.39 3.32
C ILE A 244 23.46 -4.68 2.93
N ALA A 245 24.42 -4.45 3.83
CA ALA A 245 25.84 -4.66 3.54
C ALA A 245 26.15 -6.14 3.27
N GLU A 246 25.52 -7.04 4.02
CA GLU A 246 25.64 -8.49 3.90
C GLU A 246 24.83 -8.99 2.70
N LEU A 247 23.61 -8.46 2.52
CA LEU A 247 22.78 -8.75 1.34
C LEU A 247 23.52 -8.45 0.03
N LYS A 248 24.26 -7.35 -0.06
CA LYS A 248 25.06 -7.00 -1.25
C LYS A 248 26.15 -8.02 -1.59
N LYS A 249 26.59 -8.83 -0.62
CA LYS A 249 27.60 -9.88 -0.80
C LYS A 249 26.96 -11.25 -1.04
N ASN A 250 25.65 -11.39 -0.80
CA ASN A 250 24.93 -12.64 -0.96
C ASN A 250 24.48 -12.83 -2.43
N MET A 251 25.38 -13.35 -3.26
CA MET A 251 25.10 -13.57 -4.69
C MET A 251 23.95 -14.54 -4.93
N GLN A 252 23.77 -15.56 -4.08
CA GLN A 252 22.65 -16.50 -4.21
C GLN A 252 21.28 -15.81 -4.12
N VAL A 253 21.12 -14.85 -3.20
CA VAL A 253 19.88 -14.06 -3.08
C VAL A 253 19.73 -13.10 -4.25
N LEU A 254 20.81 -12.43 -4.65
CA LEU A 254 20.79 -11.46 -5.75
C LEU A 254 20.49 -12.13 -7.10
N ASP A 255 21.02 -13.32 -7.36
CA ASP A 255 20.80 -14.08 -8.60
C ASP A 255 19.35 -14.59 -8.69
N GLN A 256 18.80 -15.09 -7.57
CA GLN A 256 17.39 -15.47 -7.51
C GLN A 256 16.45 -14.27 -7.70
N PHE A 257 16.80 -13.12 -7.12
CA PHE A 257 16.04 -11.89 -7.34
C PHE A 257 16.10 -11.44 -8.79
N ASP A 258 17.29 -11.44 -9.39
CA ASP A 258 17.48 -11.06 -10.80
C ASP A 258 16.75 -12.01 -11.76
N ALA A 259 16.72 -13.30 -11.46
CA ALA A 259 15.92 -14.29 -12.20
C ALA A 259 14.42 -13.96 -12.12
N TRP A 260 13.90 -13.64 -10.93
CA TRP A 260 12.52 -13.20 -10.78
C TRP A 260 12.22 -11.92 -11.57
N VAL A 261 13.12 -10.91 -11.56
CA VAL A 261 12.94 -9.69 -12.38
C VAL A 261 12.91 -10.03 -13.88
N LYS A 262 13.72 -11.00 -14.33
CA LYS A 262 13.70 -11.47 -15.72
C LYS A 262 12.37 -12.13 -16.09
N ASP A 263 11.81 -12.95 -15.20
CA ASP A 263 10.51 -13.59 -15.41
C ASP A 263 9.38 -12.56 -15.47
N VAL A 264 9.37 -11.59 -14.54
CA VAL A 264 8.44 -10.45 -14.56
C VAL A 264 8.55 -9.66 -15.87
N LYS A 265 9.77 -9.33 -16.31
CA LYS A 265 10.01 -8.63 -17.57
C LYS A 265 9.41 -9.39 -18.75
N LYS A 266 9.73 -10.68 -18.88
CA LYS A 266 9.25 -11.54 -19.96
C LYS A 266 7.73 -11.56 -20.00
N PHE A 267 7.09 -11.78 -18.85
CA PHE A 267 5.64 -11.84 -18.73
C PHE A 267 4.95 -10.54 -19.19
N ILE A 268 5.46 -9.39 -18.74
CA ILE A 268 4.91 -8.08 -19.10
C ILE A 268 5.15 -7.75 -20.59
N GLU A 269 6.30 -8.14 -21.14
CA GLU A 269 6.60 -7.97 -22.57
C GLU A 269 5.63 -8.77 -23.46
N GLU A 270 5.38 -10.03 -23.11
CA GLU A 270 4.47 -10.91 -23.84
C GLU A 270 3.02 -10.40 -23.78
N LYS A 271 2.61 -9.86 -22.63
CA LYS A 271 1.27 -9.30 -22.43
C LYS A 271 1.05 -7.96 -23.13
N GLY A 272 2.06 -7.09 -23.10
CA GLY A 272 1.96 -5.74 -23.66
C GLY A 272 1.27 -4.72 -22.73
N LYS A 273 0.89 -3.57 -23.31
CA LYS A 273 0.34 -2.43 -22.55
C LYS A 273 -1.11 -2.68 -22.17
N VAL A 274 -1.50 -2.13 -21.03
CA VAL A 274 -2.88 -2.15 -20.56
C VAL A 274 -3.66 -0.99 -21.18
N SER A 275 -4.86 -1.26 -21.69
CA SER A 275 -5.76 -0.21 -22.18
C SER A 275 -6.38 0.58 -21.02
N PRO A 276 -6.58 1.91 -21.17
CA PRO A 276 -7.31 2.69 -20.17
C PRO A 276 -8.72 2.14 -19.93
N SER A 277 -9.20 2.19 -18.69
CA SER A 277 -10.58 1.84 -18.35
C SER A 277 -11.52 3.02 -18.64
N LYS A 278 -12.84 2.78 -18.54
CA LYS A 278 -13.89 3.79 -18.78
C LYS A 278 -13.75 5.03 -17.88
N TYR A 279 -13.21 4.88 -16.68
CA TYR A 279 -13.11 5.95 -15.68
C TYR A 279 -11.64 6.18 -15.28
N PRO A 280 -10.90 7.00 -16.05
CA PRO A 280 -9.48 7.17 -15.82
C PRO A 280 -9.16 7.99 -14.57
N VAL A 281 -8.05 7.65 -13.92
CA VAL A 281 -7.45 8.47 -12.85
C VAL A 281 -6.26 9.22 -13.43
N PRO A 282 -6.34 10.56 -13.59
CA PRO A 282 -5.21 11.34 -14.10
C PRO A 282 -4.00 11.25 -13.19
N LEU A 283 -2.82 11.06 -13.78
CA LEU A 283 -1.55 11.11 -13.07
C LEU A 283 -1.22 12.58 -12.75
N LYS A 284 -1.25 12.94 -11.46
CA LYS A 284 -0.98 14.31 -10.97
C LYS A 284 0.50 14.52 -10.63
N GLY A 285 1.26 13.44 -10.51
CA GLY A 285 2.65 13.46 -10.05
C GLY A 285 2.72 13.40 -8.53
N ALA A 286 3.78 12.81 -7.98
CA ALA A 286 3.92 12.70 -6.53
C ALA A 286 4.56 13.93 -5.90
N ASP A 287 4.19 14.23 -4.65
CA ASP A 287 4.82 15.27 -3.84
C ASP A 287 6.33 14.99 -3.64
N SER A 288 6.77 13.74 -3.72
CA SER A 288 8.20 13.40 -3.72
C SER A 288 8.99 13.92 -4.91
N LEU A 289 8.32 14.34 -5.98
CA LEU A 289 8.92 14.96 -7.16
C LEU A 289 8.87 16.50 -7.12
N MET A 290 8.23 17.09 -6.10
CA MET A 290 8.22 18.54 -5.93
C MET A 290 9.63 19.09 -5.67
N ASN A 291 9.81 20.38 -5.96
CA ASN A 291 11.00 21.09 -5.53
C ASN A 291 11.22 20.89 -4.00
N PRO A 292 12.43 20.51 -3.55
CA PRO A 292 12.68 20.21 -2.15
C PRO A 292 12.25 21.31 -1.19
N PHE A 293 12.44 22.58 -1.55
CA PHE A 293 12.03 23.72 -0.74
C PHE A 293 10.51 23.80 -0.61
N LEU A 294 9.78 23.70 -1.73
CA LEU A 294 8.31 23.74 -1.73
C LEU A 294 7.72 22.57 -0.93
N ARG A 295 8.30 21.39 -1.05
CA ARG A 295 7.89 20.21 -0.28
C ARG A 295 8.08 20.42 1.21
N GLN A 296 9.24 20.95 1.63
CA GLN A 296 9.51 21.24 3.04
C GLN A 296 8.58 22.32 3.59
N LEU A 297 8.31 23.38 2.81
CA LEU A 297 7.36 24.41 3.20
C LEU A 297 5.94 23.84 3.39
N GLN A 298 5.47 23.00 2.47
CA GLN A 298 4.17 22.32 2.58
C GLN A 298 4.09 21.46 3.86
N LEU A 299 5.12 20.67 4.16
CA LEU A 299 5.16 19.82 5.35
C LEU A 299 5.23 20.65 6.64
N LEU A 300 6.01 21.74 6.63
CA LEU A 300 6.14 22.65 7.77
C LEU A 300 4.82 23.35 8.07
N VAL A 301 4.16 23.92 7.05
CA VAL A 301 2.86 24.59 7.19
C VAL A 301 1.84 23.64 7.81
N ARG A 302 1.77 22.40 7.32
CA ARG A 302 0.92 21.34 7.88
C ARG A 302 1.24 21.04 9.34
N THR A 303 2.52 20.80 9.65
CA THR A 303 2.95 20.42 11.01
C THR A 303 2.69 21.54 12.01
N VAL A 304 3.03 22.79 11.65
CA VAL A 304 2.92 23.95 12.55
C VAL A 304 1.47 24.34 12.74
N LEU A 305 0.76 24.68 11.66
CA LEU A 305 -0.60 25.16 11.78
C LEU A 305 -1.53 24.02 12.24
N GLY A 306 -1.28 22.75 11.87
CA GLY A 306 -2.15 21.62 12.20
C GLY A 306 -2.17 21.37 13.69
N ASN A 307 -0.98 21.37 14.30
CA ASN A 307 -0.83 21.29 15.75
C ASN A 307 -1.42 22.52 16.45
N LEU A 308 -1.19 23.74 15.94
CA LEU A 308 -1.78 24.97 16.50
C LEU A 308 -3.32 24.95 16.45
N TRP A 309 -3.92 24.43 15.40
CA TRP A 309 -5.38 24.38 15.26
C TRP A 309 -6.00 23.32 16.17
N LEU A 310 -5.43 22.12 16.22
CA LEU A 310 -5.91 21.03 17.10
C LEU A 310 -5.79 21.39 18.59
N HIS A 311 -4.73 22.09 19.00
CA HIS A 311 -4.48 22.37 20.40
C HIS A 311 -5.07 23.68 20.92
N SER A 312 -5.42 24.65 20.06
CA SER A 312 -5.71 26.01 20.55
C SER A 312 -7.00 26.64 20.01
N PHE A 313 -7.34 26.46 18.73
CA PHE A 313 -8.42 27.25 18.09
C PHE A 313 -9.60 26.39 17.62
N GLY A 314 -9.34 25.22 17.03
CA GLY A 314 -10.37 24.29 16.56
C GLY A 314 -11.20 23.69 17.70
N TYR A 315 -10.56 23.36 18.83
CA TYR A 315 -11.25 22.89 20.03
C TYR A 315 -12.24 23.93 20.58
N PHE A 316 -11.82 25.20 20.67
CA PHE A 316 -12.68 26.28 21.18
C PHE A 316 -13.83 26.61 20.24
N ILE A 317 -13.59 26.67 18.93
CA ILE A 317 -14.65 26.91 17.94
C ILE A 317 -15.63 25.73 17.89
N SER A 318 -15.14 24.48 17.90
CA SER A 318 -15.99 23.29 17.94
C SER A 318 -16.88 23.26 19.18
N ARG A 319 -16.33 23.53 20.37
CA ARG A 319 -17.15 23.64 21.60
C ARG A 319 -18.11 24.82 21.56
N TYR A 320 -17.72 25.96 20.99
CA TYR A 320 -18.60 27.11 20.83
C TYR A 320 -19.77 26.80 19.90
N ILE A 321 -19.52 26.17 18.75
CA ILE A 321 -20.56 25.78 17.78
C ILE A 321 -21.46 24.68 18.36
N ALA A 322 -20.89 23.66 19.01
CA ALA A 322 -21.66 22.61 19.69
C ALA A 322 -22.57 23.18 20.79
N LYS A 323 -22.05 24.12 21.60
CA LYS A 323 -22.83 24.83 22.63
C LYS A 323 -23.94 25.68 22.01
N LYS A 324 -23.67 26.36 20.91
CA LYS A 324 -24.66 27.17 20.16
C LYS A 324 -25.74 26.31 19.50
N SER A 325 -25.39 25.13 19.00
CA SER A 325 -26.33 24.14 18.45
C SER A 325 -27.22 23.54 19.54
N ALA A 326 -26.66 23.21 20.71
CA ALA A 326 -27.43 22.71 21.85
C ALA A 326 -28.42 23.76 22.38
N LEU A 327 -28.02 25.04 22.41
CA LEU A 327 -28.90 26.14 22.79
C LEU A 327 -30.02 26.42 21.78
N LYS A 328 -29.79 26.17 20.48
CA LYS A 328 -30.83 26.27 19.45
C LYS A 328 -31.87 25.15 19.54
N ASN A 329 -31.46 23.94 19.93
CA ASN A 329 -32.36 22.80 20.04
C ASN A 329 -33.20 22.79 21.34
N ASN A 330 -32.80 23.56 22.37
CA ASN A 330 -33.57 23.71 23.61
C ASN A 330 -34.60 24.85 23.58
N ASN A 331 -34.65 25.64 22.49
CA ASN A 331 -35.56 26.77 22.31
C ASN A 331 -36.64 26.52 21.23
N ASN A 332 -36.80 25.27 20.78
CA ASN A 332 -37.90 24.78 19.93
C ASN A 332 -38.66 23.68 20.67
#